data_AF-A0A257Y7R6-F1
#
_entry.id   AF-A0A257Y7R6-F1
#
_cell.length_a   1.000
_cell.length_b   1.000
_cell.length_c   1.000
_cell.angle_alpha   90.00
_cell.angle_beta   90.00
_cell.angle_gamma   90.00
#
_symmetry.space_group_name_H-M   'P 1'
#
loop_
_entity.id
_entity.type
_entity.pdbx_description
1 polymer ?
#
loop_
_entity_poly.entity_id
_entity_poly.type
_entity_poly.pdbx_seq_one_letter_code
_entity_poly.pdbx_strand_id
1 'polypeptide(L)'
;MYRVRNINNLRTSKAFTVVELIIVVVVIAILAALVTVAYQGITEDTRDTSAKSTAEQISKKLEVYMTQNAGLPDDLSEVGFTDNGDTTYYYEKAGASYFCASVTVGDSSYHVTYDESQAQSGTCDGSGGGGGATLPPLVGEWLFNEGTGTTAADSSGNGYALSRIGGSNAVWVATGHSGAGFKPTASWYFERASFGGDILKTWTVTLWFKREGATTAQWSE
;
A
#
# COMPACT_ATOMS: atom_id res chain seq x y z
N MET A 1 2.08 8.26 101.49
CA MET A 1 1.49 8.78 100.23
C MET A 1 2.44 8.40 99.10
N TYR A 2 2.14 7.35 98.33
CA TYR A 2 3.01 6.86 97.24
C TYR A 2 2.34 7.14 95.90
N ARG A 3 3.06 7.79 94.97
CA ARG A 3 2.54 8.29 93.70
C ARG A 3 2.64 7.21 92.63
N VAL A 4 1.50 6.75 92.10
CA VAL A 4 1.43 5.82 90.96
C VAL A 4 1.84 6.57 89.68
N ARG A 5 2.79 6.02 88.91
CA ARG A 5 3.13 6.50 87.56
C ARG A 5 2.48 5.58 86.52
N ASN A 6 1.68 6.17 85.66
CA ASN A 6 1.00 5.53 84.53
C ASN A 6 2.00 5.25 83.40
N ILE A 7 2.05 4.03 82.87
CA ILE A 7 2.97 3.67 81.78
C ILE A 7 2.18 3.72 80.46
N ASN A 8 2.40 4.76 79.67
CA ASN A 8 1.76 4.93 78.37
C ASN A 8 2.36 3.99 77.32
N ASN A 9 1.49 3.18 76.72
CA ASN A 9 1.49 2.62 75.35
C ASN A 9 2.83 2.61 74.58
N LEU A 10 3.50 1.45 74.52
CA LEU A 10 4.67 1.22 73.68
C LEU A 10 4.23 1.10 72.21
N ARG A 11 4.31 2.19 71.44
CA ARG A 11 4.17 2.14 69.98
C ARG A 11 5.35 1.37 69.39
N THR A 12 5.11 0.16 68.90
CA THR A 12 6.07 -0.58 68.06
C THR A 12 6.16 0.10 66.70
N SER A 13 7.15 0.96 66.53
CA SER A 13 7.49 1.52 65.22
C SER A 13 8.43 0.53 64.56
N LYS A 14 7.94 -0.24 63.59
CA LYS A 14 8.78 -1.09 62.75
C LYS A 14 9.66 -0.17 61.90
N ALA A 15 10.94 -0.05 62.27
CA ALA A 15 11.92 0.63 61.45
C ALA A 15 12.27 -0.27 60.26
N PHE A 16 12.13 0.24 59.03
CA PHE A 16 12.60 -0.44 57.82
C PHE A 16 14.12 -0.59 57.88
N THR A 17 14.62 -1.78 57.61
CA THR A 17 16.06 -2.00 57.56
C THR A 17 16.64 -1.32 56.32
N VAL A 18 17.86 -0.80 56.44
CA VAL A 18 18.60 -0.26 55.28
C VAL A 18 18.74 -1.32 54.19
N VAL A 19 18.85 -2.59 54.59
CA VAL A 19 18.93 -3.74 53.67
C VAL A 19 17.63 -3.92 52.87
N GLU A 20 16.46 -3.79 53.48
CA GLU A 20 15.18 -3.83 52.76
C GLU A 20 15.05 -2.69 51.75
N LEU A 21 15.51 -1.48 52.10
CA LEU A 21 15.47 -0.38 51.16
C LEU A 21 16.44 -0.60 49.98
N ILE A 22 17.64 -1.10 50.27
CA ILE A 22 18.66 -1.36 49.25
C ILE A 22 18.22 -2.46 48.28
N ILE A 23 17.63 -3.55 48.78
CA ILE A 23 17.20 -4.62 47.88
C ILE A 23 16.06 -4.15 46.96
N VAL A 24 15.16 -3.30 47.45
CA VAL A 24 14.05 -2.76 46.66
C VAL A 24 14.56 -1.87 45.52
N VAL A 25 15.50 -0.96 45.78
CA VAL A 25 16.03 -0.09 44.71
C VAL A 25 16.84 -0.88 43.68
N VAL A 26 17.57 -1.92 44.10
CA VAL A 26 18.29 -2.81 43.19
C VAL A 26 17.32 -3.59 42.31
N VAL A 27 16.24 -4.13 42.88
CA VAL A 27 15.21 -4.86 42.12
C VAL A 27 14.51 -3.94 41.12
N ILE A 28 14.13 -2.73 41.52
CA ILE A 28 13.52 -1.74 40.60
C ILE A 28 14.49 -1.37 39.48
N ALA A 29 15.77 -1.19 39.78
CA ALA A 29 16.79 -0.87 38.77
C ALA A 29 16.95 -1.98 37.70
N ILE A 30 16.97 -3.24 38.12
CA ILE A 30 17.06 -4.38 37.20
C ILE A 30 15.79 -4.51 36.36
N LEU A 31 14.61 -4.40 36.98
CA LEU A 31 13.33 -4.48 36.27
C LEU A 31 13.17 -3.35 35.24
N ALA A 32 13.55 -2.12 35.58
CA ALA A 32 13.50 -0.99 34.66
C ALA A 32 14.38 -1.22 33.41
N ALA A 33 15.59 -1.74 33.60
CA ALA A 33 16.51 -2.04 32.49
C ALA A 33 15.94 -3.10 31.53
N LEU A 34 15.34 -4.18 32.05
CA LEU A 34 14.71 -5.22 31.22
C LEU A 34 13.49 -4.70 30.46
N VAL A 35 12.68 -3.85 31.09
CA VAL A 35 11.50 -3.24 30.46
C VAL A 35 11.90 -2.35 29.29
N THR A 36 12.98 -1.55 29.40
CA THR A 36 13.44 -0.69 28.30
C THR A 36 13.82 -1.50 27.05
N VAL A 37 14.55 -2.61 27.20
CA VAL A 37 14.96 -3.45 26.06
C VAL A 37 13.77 -4.15 25.41
N ALA A 38 12.84 -4.68 26.21
CA ALA A 38 11.63 -5.31 25.69
C ALA A 38 10.69 -4.32 24.97
N TYR A 39 10.61 -3.08 25.46
CA TYR A 39 9.76 -2.04 24.87
C TYR A 39 10.26 -1.56 23.50
N GLN A 40 11.59 -1.52 23.30
CA GLN A 40 12.19 -1.19 22.01
C GLN A 40 11.84 -2.23 20.92
N GLY A 41 11.91 -3.54 21.23
CA GLY A 41 11.55 -4.58 20.26
C GLY A 41 10.06 -4.62 19.90
N ILE A 42 9.16 -4.47 20.89
CA ILE A 42 7.70 -4.51 20.64
C ILE A 42 7.24 -3.32 19.79
N THR A 43 7.87 -2.16 19.93
CA THR A 43 7.50 -0.97 19.14
C THR A 43 7.93 -1.07 17.68
N GLU A 44 9.05 -1.75 17.39
CA GLU A 44 9.52 -2.03 16.02
C GLU A 44 8.55 -3.00 15.30
N ASP A 45 8.21 -4.14 15.93
CA ASP A 45 7.25 -5.11 15.36
C ASP A 45 5.86 -4.50 15.09
N THR A 46 5.43 -3.58 15.96
CA THR A 46 4.14 -2.89 15.83
C THR A 46 4.16 -1.92 14.65
N ARG A 47 5.27 -1.20 14.44
CA ARG A 47 5.44 -0.27 13.31
C ARG A 47 5.49 -1.00 11.98
N ASP A 48 6.22 -2.11 11.91
CA ASP A 48 6.26 -2.96 10.72
C ASP A 48 4.88 -3.50 10.35
N THR A 49 4.17 -4.06 11.33
CA THR A 49 2.80 -4.56 11.13
C THR A 49 1.85 -3.44 10.70
N SER A 50 1.98 -2.26 11.31
CA SER A 50 1.19 -1.08 10.96
C SER A 50 1.46 -0.65 9.52
N ALA A 51 2.72 -0.39 9.16
CA ALA A 51 3.10 0.07 7.83
C ALA A 51 2.68 -0.94 6.74
N LYS A 52 2.93 -2.23 6.95
CA LYS A 52 2.49 -3.29 6.03
C LYS A 52 0.98 -3.30 5.83
N SER A 53 0.22 -3.32 6.93
CA SER A 53 -1.25 -3.36 6.84
C SER A 53 -1.84 -2.08 6.24
N THR A 54 -1.19 -0.92 6.43
CA THR A 54 -1.59 0.34 5.78
C THR A 54 -1.30 0.31 4.29
N ALA A 55 -0.14 -0.20 3.84
CA ALA A 55 0.16 -0.37 2.42
C ALA A 55 -0.89 -1.24 1.71
N GLU A 56 -1.28 -2.37 2.31
CA GLU A 56 -2.35 -3.23 1.77
C GLU A 56 -3.72 -2.54 1.74
N GLN A 57 -4.00 -1.66 2.70
CA GLN A 57 -5.22 -0.85 2.69
C GLN A 57 -5.21 0.20 1.58
N ILE A 58 -4.04 0.78 1.27
CA ILE A 58 -3.90 1.71 0.14
C ILE A 58 -4.27 0.99 -1.17
N SER A 59 -3.70 -0.19 -1.44
CA SER A 59 -4.01 -0.97 -2.64
C SER A 59 -5.52 -1.21 -2.79
N LYS A 60 -6.20 -1.72 -1.76
CA LYS A 60 -7.65 -1.95 -1.77
C LYS A 60 -8.46 -0.66 -2.00
N LYS A 61 -8.03 0.45 -1.40
CA LYS A 61 -8.69 1.75 -1.57
C LYS A 61 -8.53 2.29 -2.99
N LEU A 62 -7.36 2.09 -3.60
CA LEU A 62 -7.11 2.44 -5.00
C LEU A 62 -7.95 1.58 -5.95
N GLU A 63 -8.03 0.27 -5.73
CA GLU A 63 -8.90 -0.63 -6.52
C GLU A 63 -10.38 -0.20 -6.49
N VAL A 64 -10.87 0.14 -5.29
CA VAL A 64 -12.24 0.64 -5.11
C VAL A 64 -12.44 1.97 -5.84
N TYR A 65 -11.46 2.88 -5.78
CA TYR A 65 -11.52 4.16 -6.48
C TYR A 65 -11.51 3.96 -8.00
N MET A 66 -10.65 3.07 -8.53
CA MET A 66 -10.59 2.75 -9.96
C MET A 66 -11.91 2.19 -10.49
N THR A 67 -12.58 1.36 -9.68
CA THR A 67 -13.91 0.82 -10.02
C THR A 67 -14.96 1.93 -10.14
N GLN A 68 -14.84 3.01 -9.37
CA GLN A 68 -15.82 4.09 -9.32
C GLN A 68 -15.54 5.23 -10.32
N ASN A 69 -14.25 5.54 -10.57
CA ASN A 69 -13.83 6.72 -11.32
C ASN A 69 -13.14 6.39 -12.66
N ALA A 70 -12.98 5.11 -13.01
CA ALA A 70 -12.30 4.64 -14.22
C ALA A 70 -10.86 5.17 -14.37
N GLY A 71 -10.17 5.34 -13.23
CA GLY A 71 -8.78 5.80 -13.16
C GLY A 71 -8.31 5.91 -11.72
N LEU A 72 -7.03 6.24 -11.54
CA LEU A 72 -6.40 6.45 -10.25
C LEU A 72 -6.58 7.89 -9.75
N PRO A 73 -6.65 8.12 -8.41
CA PRO A 73 -6.69 9.47 -7.85
C PRO A 73 -5.43 10.25 -8.25
N ASP A 74 -5.52 11.58 -8.22
CA ASP A 74 -4.33 12.43 -8.42
C ASP A 74 -3.47 12.44 -7.15
N ASP A 75 -4.09 12.31 -5.98
CA ASP A 75 -3.42 12.29 -4.68
C ASP A 75 -4.03 11.26 -3.72
N LEU A 76 -3.21 10.65 -2.86
CA LEU A 76 -3.66 9.65 -1.88
C LEU A 76 -4.62 10.23 -0.81
N SER A 77 -4.66 11.55 -0.63
CA SER A 77 -5.63 12.20 0.26
C SER A 77 -7.08 12.02 -0.22
N GLU A 78 -7.31 11.85 -1.53
CA GLU A 78 -8.64 11.57 -2.09
C GLU A 78 -9.20 10.23 -1.60
N VAL A 79 -8.32 9.28 -1.30
CA VAL A 79 -8.68 7.96 -0.76
C VAL A 79 -8.44 7.85 0.76
N GLY A 80 -8.10 8.97 1.41
CA GLY A 80 -8.06 9.13 2.86
C GLY A 80 -6.72 8.87 3.52
N PHE A 81 -5.61 8.90 2.77
CA PHE A 81 -4.26 8.80 3.33
C PHE A 81 -3.56 10.16 3.24
N THR A 82 -3.09 10.66 4.36
CA THR A 82 -2.41 11.94 4.45
C THR A 82 -1.36 11.86 5.53
N ASP A 83 -0.22 12.50 5.30
CA ASP A 83 0.88 12.53 6.24
C ASP A 83 0.42 13.05 7.61
N ASN A 84 0.91 12.39 8.65
CA ASN A 84 0.63 12.78 10.03
C ASN A 84 1.88 12.55 10.89
N GLY A 85 2.92 13.37 10.68
CA GLY A 85 4.12 13.48 11.49
C GLY A 85 4.97 12.21 11.60
N ASP A 86 4.41 11.19 12.24
CA ASP A 86 4.97 9.85 12.45
C ASP A 86 4.75 8.92 11.24
N THR A 87 3.75 9.22 10.40
CA THR A 87 3.44 8.45 9.18
C THR A 87 3.53 9.36 7.95
N THR A 88 4.29 8.91 6.95
CA THR A 88 4.40 9.59 5.65
C THR A 88 3.99 8.66 4.52
N TYR A 89 3.42 9.24 3.47
CA TYR A 89 2.96 8.54 2.29
C TYR A 89 3.69 9.08 1.06
N TYR A 90 4.01 8.18 0.14
CA TYR A 90 4.50 8.54 -1.18
C TYR A 90 3.62 7.85 -2.21
N TYR A 91 3.36 8.55 -3.30
CA TYR A 91 2.51 8.08 -4.37
C TYR A 91 3.03 8.53 -5.71
N GLU A 92 3.12 7.58 -6.63
CA GLU A 92 3.34 7.83 -8.04
C GLU A 92 2.37 7.00 -8.87
N LYS A 93 1.96 7.57 -9.99
CA LYS A 93 1.09 6.90 -10.96
C LYS A 93 1.58 7.13 -12.38
N ALA A 94 1.28 6.16 -13.23
CA ALA A 94 1.43 6.23 -14.67
C ALA A 94 0.14 5.74 -15.31
N GLY A 95 -0.46 6.59 -16.14
CA GLY A 95 -1.76 6.31 -16.72
C GLY A 95 -2.88 6.09 -15.71
N ALA A 96 -3.80 5.20 -16.05
CA ALA A 96 -5.02 4.93 -15.31
C ALA A 96 -4.94 3.72 -14.38
N SER A 97 -3.99 2.80 -14.56
CA SER A 97 -3.88 1.59 -13.71
C SER A 97 -2.51 1.37 -13.07
N TYR A 98 -1.43 2.01 -13.54
CA TYR A 98 -0.11 1.78 -12.97
C TYR A 98 0.13 2.76 -11.83
N PHE A 99 0.46 2.23 -10.66
CA PHE A 99 0.83 3.03 -9.51
C PHE A 99 1.91 2.34 -8.68
N CYS A 100 2.62 3.14 -7.90
CA CYS A 100 3.33 2.68 -6.74
C CYS A 100 2.96 3.61 -5.58
N ALA A 101 2.54 3.03 -4.48
CA ALA A 101 2.26 3.75 -3.24
C ALA A 101 3.08 3.16 -2.11
N SER A 102 3.70 4.00 -1.30
CA SER A 102 4.42 3.56 -0.10
C SER A 102 4.02 4.33 1.13
N VAL A 103 4.12 3.68 2.28
CA VAL A 103 3.90 4.26 3.59
C VAL A 103 5.12 3.99 4.47
N THR A 104 5.53 5.01 5.20
CA THR A 104 6.63 4.95 6.17
C THR A 104 6.10 5.33 7.54
N VAL A 105 6.26 4.43 8.53
CA VAL A 105 5.87 4.64 9.92
C VAL A 105 7.12 4.56 10.79
N GLY A 106 7.63 5.71 11.24
CA GLY A 106 8.96 5.76 11.85
C GLY A 106 10.05 5.31 10.86
N ASP A 107 10.74 4.21 11.16
CA ASP A 107 11.81 3.65 10.32
C ASP A 107 11.32 2.52 9.39
N SER A 108 10.06 2.09 9.54
CA SER A 108 9.46 0.96 8.82
C SER A 108 8.77 1.44 7.54
N SER A 109 9.19 0.93 6.39
CA SER A 109 8.64 1.31 5.08
C SER A 109 8.10 0.11 4.31
N TYR A 110 6.89 0.25 3.77
CA TYR A 110 6.28 -0.74 2.87
C TYR A 110 5.65 -0.06 1.66
N HIS A 111 5.70 -0.74 0.52
CA HIS A 111 5.08 -0.30 -0.71
C HIS A 111 4.14 -1.37 -1.28
N VAL A 112 3.27 -0.91 -2.17
CA VAL A 112 2.42 -1.71 -3.03
C VAL A 112 2.46 -1.12 -4.45
N THR A 113 2.55 -2.00 -5.43
CA THR A 113 2.44 -1.64 -6.86
C THR A 113 1.17 -2.24 -7.46
N TYR A 114 0.89 -1.89 -8.72
CA TYR A 114 -0.30 -2.33 -9.45
C TYR A 114 -0.40 -3.85 -9.68
N ASP A 115 0.71 -4.60 -9.61
CA ASP A 115 0.77 -6.05 -9.82
C ASP A 115 1.14 -6.83 -8.55
N GLU A 116 1.26 -6.14 -7.42
CA GLU A 116 1.53 -6.77 -6.13
C GLU A 116 0.25 -7.11 -5.38
N SER A 117 0.08 -8.40 -5.09
CA SER A 117 -1.01 -8.88 -4.25
C SER A 117 -0.77 -8.67 -2.75
N GLN A 118 0.46 -8.34 -2.34
CA GLN A 118 0.89 -8.17 -0.95
C GLN A 118 1.93 -7.05 -0.84
N ALA A 119 1.89 -6.30 0.25
CA ALA A 119 2.86 -5.22 0.47
C ALA A 119 4.29 -5.74 0.64
N GLN A 120 5.24 -5.09 -0.02
CA GLN A 120 6.67 -5.36 0.00
C GLN A 120 7.41 -4.34 0.87
N SER A 121 8.54 -4.74 1.45
CA SER A 121 9.37 -3.80 2.22
C SER A 121 10.08 -2.82 1.29
N GLY A 122 10.16 -1.55 1.69
CA GLY A 122 10.79 -0.48 0.91
C GLY A 122 9.81 0.63 0.54
N THR A 123 10.29 1.57 -0.28
CA THR A 123 9.55 2.76 -0.73
C THR A 123 9.50 2.82 -2.26
N CYS A 124 8.56 3.55 -2.84
CA CYS A 124 8.47 3.67 -4.30
C CYS A 124 9.51 4.65 -4.90
N ASP A 125 10.07 5.54 -4.09
CA ASP A 125 11.05 6.54 -4.53
C ASP A 125 12.50 6.02 -4.54
N GLY A 126 12.73 4.76 -4.19
CA GLY A 126 14.08 4.18 -4.12
C GLY A 126 14.92 4.62 -2.92
N SER A 127 14.39 5.47 -2.02
CA SER A 127 15.18 6.11 -0.95
C SER A 127 15.31 5.26 0.32
N GLY A 128 14.39 4.31 0.56
CA GLY A 128 14.48 3.36 1.67
C GLY A 128 15.36 2.18 1.30
N GLY A 129 16.48 1.97 2.01
CA GLY A 129 17.54 0.98 1.74
C GLY A 129 17.16 -0.52 1.56
N GLY A 130 15.87 -0.85 1.49
CA GLY A 130 15.31 -2.15 1.13
C GLY A 130 15.09 -2.39 -0.38
N GLY A 131 15.54 -1.48 -1.25
CA GLY A 131 15.34 -1.56 -2.70
C GLY A 131 13.95 -1.06 -3.07
N GLY A 132 13.86 0.17 -3.60
CA GLY A 132 12.57 0.74 -3.93
C GLY A 132 12.04 0.29 -5.28
N ALA A 133 10.71 0.12 -5.35
CA ALA A 133 10.01 -0.16 -6.60
C ALA A 133 9.87 1.14 -7.39
N THR A 134 10.63 1.28 -8.47
CA THR A 134 10.42 2.37 -9.43
C THR A 134 9.33 1.97 -10.41
N LEU A 135 8.31 2.80 -10.60
CA LEU A 135 7.35 2.58 -11.67
C LEU A 135 8.08 2.46 -13.03
N PRO A 136 7.80 1.39 -13.80
CA PRO A 136 8.41 1.25 -15.12
C PRO A 136 7.95 2.39 -16.04
N PRO A 137 8.78 2.81 -17.00
CA PRO A 137 8.38 3.79 -18.01
C PRO A 137 7.28 3.19 -18.89
N LEU A 138 6.02 3.49 -18.56
CA LEU A 138 4.86 3.01 -19.28
C LEU A 138 4.85 3.62 -20.69
N VAL A 139 4.86 2.77 -21.71
CA VAL A 139 4.81 3.21 -23.12
C VAL A 139 3.37 3.60 -23.51
N GLY A 140 2.39 2.80 -23.12
CA GLY A 140 0.99 3.01 -23.48
C GLY A 140 0.09 2.11 -22.66
N GLU A 141 -1.14 2.55 -22.44
CA GLU A 141 -2.17 1.78 -21.75
C GLU A 141 -3.50 1.97 -22.47
N TRP A 142 -4.18 0.85 -22.77
CA TRP A 142 -5.47 0.87 -23.44
C TRP A 142 -6.47 0.09 -22.61
N LEU A 143 -7.42 0.78 -21.99
CA LEU A 143 -8.43 0.19 -21.11
C LEU A 143 -9.55 -0.51 -21.89
N PHE A 144 -9.69 -0.21 -23.18
CA PHE A 144 -10.75 -0.74 -24.05
C PHE A 144 -12.15 -0.55 -23.46
N ASN A 145 -12.44 0.66 -22.98
CA ASN A 145 -13.70 1.04 -22.33
C ASN A 145 -14.45 2.17 -23.07
N GLU A 146 -14.17 2.39 -24.35
CA GLU A 146 -14.75 3.46 -25.15
C GLU A 146 -16.25 3.27 -25.41
N GLY A 147 -16.72 2.03 -25.35
CA GLY A 147 -18.13 1.66 -25.49
C GLY A 147 -18.69 1.79 -26.92
N THR A 148 -18.04 2.56 -27.80
CA THR A 148 -18.39 2.74 -29.22
C THR A 148 -17.16 3.12 -30.05
N GLY A 149 -17.30 3.16 -31.38
CA GLY A 149 -16.27 3.67 -32.28
C GLY A 149 -15.26 2.62 -32.74
N THR A 150 -14.15 3.09 -33.30
CA THR A 150 -13.12 2.25 -33.96
C THR A 150 -11.71 2.43 -33.41
N THR A 151 -11.58 3.15 -32.30
CA THR A 151 -10.31 3.52 -31.69
C THR A 151 -10.24 3.05 -30.24
N ALA A 152 -9.04 2.82 -29.72
CA ALA A 152 -8.79 2.67 -28.29
C ALA A 152 -7.93 3.86 -27.83
N ALA A 153 -8.44 4.63 -26.87
CA ALA A 153 -7.75 5.76 -26.29
C ALA A 153 -6.57 5.27 -25.45
N ASP A 154 -5.48 6.04 -25.45
CA ASP A 154 -4.34 5.77 -24.59
C ASP A 154 -4.50 6.50 -23.27
N SER A 155 -4.68 5.71 -22.21
CA SER A 155 -4.82 6.17 -20.83
C SER A 155 -3.50 6.50 -20.17
N SER A 156 -2.35 6.14 -20.77
CA SER A 156 -1.03 6.48 -20.21
C SER A 156 -0.70 7.98 -20.25
N GLY A 157 -1.38 8.74 -21.11
CA GLY A 157 -1.10 10.16 -21.37
C GLY A 157 0.00 10.40 -22.40
N ASN A 158 0.61 9.35 -22.97
CA ASN A 158 1.71 9.47 -23.92
C ASN A 158 1.27 9.73 -25.38
N GLY A 159 -0.03 9.79 -25.64
CA GLY A 159 -0.56 10.01 -26.98
C GLY A 159 -0.49 8.77 -27.88
N TYR A 160 -0.35 7.59 -27.25
CA TYR A 160 -0.47 6.19 -27.66
C TYR A 160 -1.75 5.71 -28.39
N ALA A 161 -2.79 6.53 -28.60
CA ALA A 161 -4.11 6.04 -29.07
C ALA A 161 -4.02 5.12 -30.31
N LEU A 162 -4.79 4.01 -30.29
CA LEU A 162 -4.89 3.04 -31.37
C LEU A 162 -6.03 3.43 -32.30
N SER A 163 -5.75 3.45 -33.60
CA SER A 163 -6.55 4.21 -34.57
C SER A 163 -7.61 3.41 -35.33
N ARG A 164 -7.52 2.08 -35.37
CA ARG A 164 -8.42 1.26 -36.17
C ARG A 164 -8.57 -0.16 -35.66
N ILE A 165 -9.82 -0.58 -35.45
CA ILE A 165 -10.18 -1.99 -35.37
C ILE A 165 -10.24 -2.57 -36.79
N GLY A 166 -9.29 -3.44 -37.14
CA GLY A 166 -9.37 -4.26 -38.35
C GLY A 166 -9.92 -5.66 -38.04
N GLY A 167 -10.50 -6.34 -39.03
CA GLY A 167 -11.08 -7.69 -38.90
C GLY A 167 -12.62 -7.73 -38.87
N SER A 168 -13.20 -8.92 -38.68
CA SER A 168 -14.66 -9.15 -38.71
C SER A 168 -15.26 -9.12 -37.30
N ASN A 169 -16.42 -8.49 -37.14
CA ASN A 169 -17.26 -8.41 -35.92
C ASN A 169 -16.52 -8.31 -34.58
N ALA A 170 -16.03 -7.12 -34.29
CA ALA A 170 -15.66 -6.68 -32.96
C ALA A 170 -16.79 -5.83 -32.36
N VAL A 171 -17.18 -6.07 -31.10
CA VAL A 171 -18.29 -5.38 -30.47
C VAL A 171 -17.85 -4.82 -29.11
N TRP A 172 -18.13 -3.54 -28.90
CA TRP A 172 -18.04 -2.93 -27.58
C TRP A 172 -19.18 -3.42 -26.69
N VAL A 173 -18.87 -3.76 -25.45
CA VAL A 173 -19.84 -4.21 -24.45
C VAL A 173 -19.93 -3.21 -23.31
N ALA A 174 -21.15 -2.98 -22.81
CA ALA A 174 -21.42 -2.13 -21.65
C ALA A 174 -21.05 -2.81 -20.31
N THR A 175 -20.21 -3.85 -20.35
CA THR A 175 -19.81 -4.62 -19.18
C THR A 175 -18.37 -5.04 -19.36
N GLY A 176 -17.48 -4.45 -18.57
CA GLY A 176 -16.06 -4.75 -18.55
C GLY A 176 -15.43 -4.21 -17.28
N HIS A 177 -14.11 -4.38 -17.14
CA HIS A 177 -13.38 -4.03 -15.92
C HIS A 177 -13.62 -2.57 -15.50
N SER A 178 -13.55 -1.66 -16.47
CA SER A 178 -13.70 -0.22 -16.24
C SER A 178 -15.06 0.30 -16.72
N GLY A 179 -16.14 -0.45 -16.44
CA GLY A 179 -17.53 -0.07 -16.79
C GLY A 179 -17.94 -0.36 -18.24
N ALA A 180 -16.98 -0.55 -19.14
CA ALA A 180 -17.17 -1.05 -20.50
C ALA A 180 -16.01 -1.97 -20.89
N GLY A 181 -16.14 -2.66 -22.01
CA GLY A 181 -15.13 -3.59 -22.49
C GLY A 181 -15.18 -3.80 -23.99
N PHE A 182 -14.13 -4.41 -24.52
CA PHE A 182 -14.06 -4.85 -25.90
C PHE A 182 -14.23 -6.38 -25.97
N LYS A 183 -15.26 -6.84 -26.69
CA LYS A 183 -15.53 -8.27 -26.89
C LYS A 183 -15.39 -8.63 -28.38
N PRO A 184 -14.30 -9.30 -28.77
CA PRO A 184 -14.16 -9.80 -30.13
C PRO A 184 -15.05 -11.03 -30.37
N THR A 185 -15.69 -11.12 -31.55
CA THR A 185 -16.47 -12.30 -31.95
C THR A 185 -15.91 -13.03 -33.18
N ALA A 186 -14.87 -12.45 -33.81
CA ALA A 186 -14.08 -13.06 -34.87
C ALA A 186 -12.65 -12.48 -34.83
N SER A 187 -11.81 -12.76 -35.83
CA SER A 187 -10.46 -12.19 -35.95
C SER A 187 -10.49 -10.67 -35.97
N TRP A 188 -9.65 -10.04 -35.16
CA TRP A 188 -9.58 -8.60 -34.95
C TRP A 188 -8.15 -8.14 -34.64
N TYR A 189 -7.87 -6.86 -34.85
CA TYR A 189 -6.65 -6.21 -34.37
C TYR A 189 -6.87 -4.71 -34.18
N PHE A 190 -6.09 -4.09 -33.28
CA PHE A 190 -5.89 -2.65 -33.28
C PHE A 190 -4.51 -2.33 -33.86
N GLU A 191 -4.44 -1.27 -34.66
CA GLU A 191 -3.18 -0.83 -35.25
C GLU A 191 -2.86 0.64 -34.94
N ARG A 192 -1.55 0.90 -34.86
CA ARG A 192 -0.97 2.23 -34.80
C ARG A 192 0.27 2.27 -35.71
N ALA A 193 0.47 3.41 -36.37
CA ALA A 193 1.56 3.58 -37.33
C ALA A 193 2.96 3.52 -36.70
N SER A 194 3.14 4.05 -35.49
CA SER A 194 4.41 3.99 -34.76
C SER A 194 4.23 4.39 -33.29
N PHE A 195 5.04 3.80 -32.43
CA PHE A 195 5.22 4.22 -31.04
C PHE A 195 6.48 5.09 -30.85
N GLY A 196 7.17 5.47 -31.95
CA GLY A 196 8.39 6.30 -31.95
C GLY A 196 9.67 5.54 -31.53
N GLY A 197 10.78 5.74 -32.26
CA GLY A 197 12.12 5.25 -31.87
C GLY A 197 12.28 3.74 -31.62
N ASP A 198 13.47 3.34 -31.16
CA ASP A 198 13.93 1.95 -30.90
C ASP A 198 13.34 1.32 -29.61
N ILE A 199 12.13 1.69 -29.23
CA ILE A 199 11.40 1.25 -28.01
C ILE A 199 11.12 -0.25 -27.93
N LEU A 200 11.44 -1.02 -28.97
CA LEU A 200 11.23 -2.47 -29.01
C LEU A 200 12.47 -3.28 -28.61
N LYS A 201 13.58 -2.65 -28.19
CA LYS A 201 14.78 -3.40 -27.77
C LYS A 201 14.55 -4.23 -26.51
N THR A 202 13.69 -3.78 -25.60
CA THR A 202 13.23 -4.55 -24.43
C THR A 202 11.89 -3.98 -24.00
N TRP A 203 10.84 -4.79 -24.00
CA TRP A 203 9.50 -4.37 -23.58
C TRP A 203 8.79 -5.49 -22.84
N THR A 204 7.87 -5.09 -21.95
CA THR A 204 6.95 -5.98 -21.24
C THR A 204 5.53 -5.58 -21.65
N VAL A 205 4.68 -6.57 -21.92
CA VAL A 205 3.24 -6.34 -22.10
C VAL A 205 2.49 -7.14 -21.06
N THR A 206 1.59 -6.44 -20.38
CA THR A 206 0.60 -7.01 -19.48
C THR A 206 -0.77 -6.79 -20.10
N LEU A 207 -1.63 -7.82 -20.03
CA LEU A 207 -2.97 -7.78 -20.61
C LEU A 207 -3.97 -8.45 -19.67
N TRP A 208 -5.13 -7.84 -19.55
CA TRP A 208 -6.22 -8.32 -18.70
C TRP A 208 -7.43 -8.64 -19.57
N PHE A 209 -7.98 -9.85 -19.44
CA PHE A 209 -9.19 -10.23 -20.17
C PHE A 209 -10.09 -11.11 -19.29
N LYS A 210 -11.40 -10.96 -19.49
CA LYS A 210 -12.38 -11.83 -18.87
C LYS A 210 -12.64 -13.04 -19.77
N ARG A 211 -12.56 -14.25 -19.19
CA ARG A 211 -12.98 -15.48 -19.87
C ARG A 211 -14.49 -15.66 -19.80
N GLU A 212 -15.13 -16.01 -20.90
CA GLU A 212 -16.55 -16.38 -20.89
C GLU A 212 -16.80 -17.64 -20.06
N GLY A 213 -17.80 -17.59 -19.17
CA GLY A 213 -18.15 -18.69 -18.28
C GLY A 213 -17.46 -18.69 -16.90
N ALA A 214 -16.58 -17.72 -16.61
CA ALA A 214 -16.06 -17.53 -15.26
C ALA A 214 -17.18 -17.02 -14.32
N THR A 215 -17.47 -17.77 -13.25
CA THR A 215 -18.55 -17.48 -12.29
C THR A 215 -18.13 -16.52 -11.18
N THR A 216 -16.83 -16.32 -10.99
CA THR A 216 -16.23 -15.27 -10.18
C THR A 216 -15.58 -14.25 -11.12
N ALA A 217 -15.68 -12.96 -10.80
CA ALA A 217 -14.92 -11.90 -11.46
C ALA A 217 -13.45 -12.03 -11.07
N GLN A 218 -12.80 -13.12 -11.46
CA GLN A 218 -11.36 -13.27 -11.37
C GLN A 218 -10.77 -12.63 -12.62
N TRP A 219 -10.43 -11.36 -12.48
CA TRP A 219 -9.41 -10.75 -13.31
C TRP A 219 -8.10 -11.44 -12.99
N SER A 220 -7.31 -11.78 -14.01
CA SER A 220 -6.09 -12.56 -13.82
C SER A 220 -5.03 -11.74 -13.09
N GLU A 221 -4.94 -11.90 -11.77
CA GLU A 221 -3.82 -11.39 -10.93
C GLU A 221 -2.46 -11.58 -11.62
#